data_AF-A0A8B9X247-F1
#
_entry.id   AF-A0A8B9X247-F1
#
_cell.length_a   1.000
_cell.length_b   1.000
_cell.length_c   1.000
_cell.angle_alpha   90.00
_cell.angle_beta   90.00
_cell.angle_gamma   90.00
#
_symmetry.space_group_name_H-M   'P 1'
#
loop_
_entity.id
_entity.type
_entity.pdbx_description
1 polymer ?
#
loop_
_entity_poly.entity_id
_entity_poly.type
_entity_poly.pdbx_seq_one_letter_code
_entity_poly.pdbx_strand_id
1 'polypeptide(L)' 'MRRSKADVDRHIASVQGSAPSPREKSMKGFYFAKLYYEAKEYDLAKNVQWN' A
#
# COMPACT_ATOMS: atom_id res chain seq x y z
N MET A 1 1.94 -8.10 5.82
CA MET A 1 2.27 -6.67 5.67
C MET A 1 3.06 -6.48 4.39
N ARG A 2 2.67 -5.56 3.51
CA ARG A 2 3.50 -5.21 2.35
C ARG A 2 4.62 -4.31 2.85
N ARG A 3 5.84 -4.83 2.80
CA ARG A 3 7.01 -4.27 3.51
C ARG A 3 7.79 -3.25 2.68
N SER A 4 7.41 -3.05 1.41
CA SER A 4 8.05 -2.09 0.52
C SER A 4 6.99 -1.32 -0.26
N LYS A 5 7.33 -0.09 -0.66
CA LYS A 5 6.48 0.71 -1.56
C LYS A 5 6.14 -0.05 -2.84
N ALA A 6 7.11 -0.76 -3.43
CA ALA A 6 6.91 -1.49 -4.68
C ALA A 6 5.87 -2.61 -4.55
N ASP A 7 5.84 -3.31 -3.40
CA ASP A 7 4.82 -4.34 -3.16
C ASP A 7 3.44 -3.75 -2.94
N VAL A 8 3.36 -2.57 -2.30
CA VAL A 8 2.12 -1.80 -2.17
C VAL A 8 1.61 -1.38 -3.55
N ASP A 9 2.47 -0.80 -4.40
CA ASP A 9 2.13 -0.37 -5.75
C ASP A 9 1.58 -1.54 -6.60
N ARG A 10 2.29 -2.68 -6.59
CA ARG A 10 1.87 -3.89 -7.33
C ARG A 10 0.49 -4.39 -6.90
N HIS A 11 0.20 -4.31 -5.60
CA HIS A 11 -1.11 -4.72 -5.10
C HIS A 11 -2.21 -3.74 -5.46
N ILE A 12 -1.97 -2.44 -5.34
CA ILE A 12 -2.95 -1.42 -5.73
C ILE A 12 -3.32 -1.61 -7.20
N ALA A 13 -2.32 -1.81 -8.07
CA ALA A 13 -2.53 -2.10 -9.48
C ALA A 13 -3.40 -3.35 -9.70
N SER A 14 -3.11 -4.44 -8.97
CA SER A 14 -3.93 -5.66 -9.03
C SER A 14 -5.38 -5.43 -8.57
N VAL A 15 -5.59 -4.72 -7.46
CA VAL A 15 -6.92 -4.43 -6.89
C VAL A 15 -7.73 -3.49 -7.80
N GLN A 16 -7.07 -2.52 -8.43
CA GLN A 16 -7.70 -1.62 -9.39
C GLN A 16 -7.99 -2.34 -10.71
N GLY A 17 -7.13 -3.25 -11.14
CA GLY A 17 -7.34 -4.09 -12.32
C GLY A 17 -8.51 -5.07 -12.18
N SER A 18 -8.77 -5.57 -10.96
CA SER A 18 -9.87 -6.51 -10.69
C SER A 18 -11.21 -5.84 -10.37
N ALA A 19 -11.27 -4.51 -10.28
CA ALA A 19 -12.49 -3.79 -9.93
C ALA A 19 -13.36 -3.54 -11.19
N PRO A 20 -14.62 -4.05 -11.23
CA PRO A 20 -15.44 -4.02 -12.44
C PRO A 20 -16.03 -2.62 -12.74
N SER A 21 -16.15 -1.74 -11.75
CA SER A 21 -16.67 -0.38 -11.96
C SER A 21 -15.69 0.75 -11.60
N PRO A 22 -15.79 1.93 -12.25
CA PRO A 22 -15.04 3.11 -11.85
C PRO A 22 -15.31 3.55 -10.40
N ARG A 23 -16.54 3.37 -9.91
CA ARG A 23 -16.92 3.68 -8.53
C ARG A 23 -16.14 2.84 -7.53
N GLU A 24 -16.04 1.52 -7.76
CA GLU A 24 -15.27 0.62 -6.88
C GLU A 24 -13.77 0.87 -6.94
N LYS A 25 -13.25 1.33 -8.07
CA LYS A 25 -11.84 1.79 -8.19
C LYS A 25 -11.57 3.01 -7.32
N SER A 26 -12.51 3.96 -7.28
CA SER A 26 -12.39 5.20 -6.49
C SER A 26 -12.66 5.02 -4.99
N MET A 27 -13.45 4.02 -4.59
CA MET A 27 -13.87 3.81 -3.20
C MET A 27 -12.80 3.26 -2.23
N LYS A 28 -11.54 3.16 -2.65
CA LYS A 28 -10.46 2.54 -1.86
C LYS A 28 -9.34 3.50 -1.46
N GLY A 29 -9.51 4.81 -1.63
CA GLY A 29 -8.48 5.82 -1.34
C GLY A 29 -7.91 5.75 0.07
N PHE A 30 -8.77 5.67 1.10
CA PHE A 30 -8.32 5.54 2.50
C PHE A 30 -7.54 4.24 2.75
N TYR A 31 -7.99 3.13 2.16
CA TYR A 31 -7.29 1.85 2.27
C TYR A 31 -5.88 1.91 1.65
N PHE A 32 -5.74 2.52 0.46
CA PHE A 32 -4.44 2.70 -0.18
C PHE A 32 -3.51 3.63 0.63
N ALA A 33 -4.04 4.72 1.17
CA ALA A 33 -3.27 5.61 2.06
C ALA A 33 -2.71 4.87 3.27
N LYS A 34 -3.52 4.02 3.91
CA LYS A 34 -3.09 3.18 5.04
C LYS A 34 -1.95 2.23 4.66
N LEU A 35 -2.02 1.57 3.49
CA LEU A 35 -0.95 0.67 3.03
C LEU A 35 0.39 1.38 2.82
N TYR A 36 0.38 2.58 2.24
CA TYR A 36 1.60 3.37 2.08
C TYR A 36 2.17 3.84 3.42
N TYR A 37 1.30 4.25 4.34
CA TYR A 37 1.72 4.60 5.70
C TYR A 37 2.39 3.42 6.39
N GLU A 38 1.76 2.24 6.41
CA GLU A 38 2.32 1.02 7.00
C GLU A 38 3.66 0.62 6.40
N ALA A 39 3.81 0.71 5.07
CA ALA A 39 5.08 0.41 4.40
C ALA A 39 6.19 1.41 4.78
N LYS A 40 5.86 2.70 4.88
CA LYS A 40 6.80 3.74 5.33
C LYS A 40 7.23 3.51 6.78
N GLU A 41 6.30 3.22 7.69
CA GLU A 41 6.63 2.96 9.10
C GLU A 41 7.48 1.70 9.26
N TYR A 42 7.24 0.67 8.45
CA TYR A 42 8.10 -0.51 8.40
C TYR A 42 9.51 -0.17 7.92
N ASP A 43 9.61 0.64 6.86
CA ASP A 43 10.89 1.10 6.32
C ASP A 43 11.65 2.03 7.28
N LEU A 44 10.95 2.79 8.12
CA LEU A 44 11.58 3.55 9.20
C LEU A 44 12.05 2.60 10.32
N ALA A 45 11.19 1.69 10.78
CA ALA A 45 11.51 0.77 11.86
C ALA A 45 12.72 -0.13 11.56
N LYS A 46 12.87 -0.62 10.31
CA LYS A 46 14.06 -1.40 9.90
C LYS A 46 15.35 -0.56 9.95
N ASN A 47 15.27 0.74 9.70
CA ASN A 47 16.42 1.65 9.69
C ASN A 47 16.77 2.14 11.11
N VAL A 48 15.84 2.01 12.05
CA VAL A 48 16.02 2.29 13.49
C VAL A 48 16.52 1.05 14.24
N GLN A 49 16.70 -0.09 13.56
CA GLN A 49 17.25 -1.30 14.17
C GLN A 49 18.67 -0.99 14.66
N TRP A 50 18.79 -0.89 15.99
CA TRP A 50 19.92 -0.36 16.76
C TRP A 50 21.29 -0.79 16.21
N ASN A 51 22.10 0.22 15.91
CA ASN A 51 23.55 0.13 15.81
C ASN A 51 24.16 0.33 17.20
#